data_AF-A0A6A5RIJ2-F1
#
_entry.id   AF-A0A6A5RIJ2-F1
#
_cell.length_a   1.000
_cell.length_b   1.000
_cell.length_c   1.000
_cell.angle_alpha   90.00
_cell.angle_beta   90.00
_cell.angle_gamma   90.00
#
_symmetry.space_group_name_H-M   'P 1'
#
loop_
_entity.id
_entity.type
_entity.pdbx_description
1 polymer ?
#
loop_
_entity_poly.entity_id
_entity_poly.type
_entity_poly.pdbx_seq_one_letter_code
_entity_poly.pdbx_strand_id
1 'polypeptide(L)'
;MPPHSSHLLQPLDVGCFSPLKRAYSREIEALIRHHINHITKLEFLPAFKAAFDRAFTTANICSAFQGAGLVPLHPDVVLLKLDVKLRTPPLAALPEALWEARTPSNHRSSSPASIIEAIDQLKKGAEVMMLSAELMRDRIASLESANEAASERKKRKKKRLQKRGVLTKGAGEDILAQREADQQIAREERHGGEQSGLSRQALTRCTRCRETGHNSRTCKKDSIDTS
;
A
#
# COMPACT_ATOMS: atom_id res chain seq x y z
N MET A 1 -10.47 20.14 -34.29
CA MET A 1 -11.67 19.87 -33.46
C MET A 1 -12.35 21.21 -33.19
N PRO A 2 -13.69 21.32 -33.29
CA PRO A 2 -14.40 22.58 -33.06
C PRO A 2 -14.12 23.17 -31.66
N PRO A 3 -14.17 24.50 -31.47
CA PRO A 3 -14.13 25.11 -30.15
C PRO A 3 -15.18 24.53 -29.20
N HIS A 4 -14.86 24.47 -27.90
CA HIS A 4 -15.78 24.03 -26.83
C HIS A 4 -16.35 22.60 -26.95
N SER A 5 -15.79 21.74 -27.81
CA SER A 5 -16.28 20.38 -28.03
C SER A 5 -15.46 19.28 -27.33
N SER A 6 -14.49 19.62 -26.47
CA SER A 6 -13.60 18.64 -25.85
C SER A 6 -14.34 17.60 -25.01
N HIS A 7 -15.31 18.06 -24.20
CA HIS A 7 -16.20 17.25 -23.38
C HIS A 7 -17.11 16.29 -24.17
N LEU A 8 -17.15 16.39 -25.50
CA LEU A 8 -17.92 15.53 -26.39
C LEU A 8 -17.04 14.63 -27.24
N LEU A 9 -15.94 15.17 -27.76
CA LEU A 9 -15.13 14.52 -28.80
C LEU A 9 -13.80 13.97 -28.29
N GLN A 10 -13.34 14.34 -27.09
CA GLN A 10 -12.09 13.82 -26.54
C GLN A 10 -12.35 12.65 -25.59
N PRO A 11 -11.92 11.42 -25.92
CA PRO A 11 -12.13 10.25 -25.08
C PRO A 11 -11.66 10.46 -23.63
N LEU A 12 -10.54 11.14 -23.44
CA LEU A 12 -10.03 11.42 -22.10
C LEU A 12 -11.01 12.21 -21.23
N ASP A 13 -11.62 13.25 -21.80
CA ASP A 13 -12.64 14.07 -21.12
C ASP A 13 -13.95 13.30 -20.93
N VAL A 14 -14.35 12.51 -21.92
CA VAL A 14 -15.62 11.74 -21.91
C VAL A 14 -15.61 10.59 -20.90
N GLY A 15 -14.48 9.88 -20.75
CA GLY A 15 -14.48 8.60 -20.03
C GLY A 15 -13.35 8.37 -19.04
N CYS A 16 -12.16 8.95 -19.21
CA CYS A 16 -11.00 8.60 -18.35
C CYS A 16 -10.79 9.55 -17.17
N PHE A 17 -11.00 10.85 -17.36
CA PHE A 17 -10.69 11.85 -16.34
C PHE A 17 -11.65 11.86 -15.15
N SER A 18 -12.92 11.50 -15.34
CA SER A 18 -13.86 11.38 -14.22
C SER A 18 -13.47 10.22 -13.26
N PRO A 19 -13.23 8.99 -13.75
CA PRO A 19 -12.66 7.91 -12.93
C PRO A 19 -11.32 8.27 -12.30
N LEU A 20 -10.43 8.96 -13.03
CA LEU A 20 -9.14 9.41 -12.50
C LEU A 20 -9.30 10.35 -11.31
N LYS A 21 -10.14 11.39 -11.44
CA LYS A 21 -10.43 12.33 -10.34
C LYS A 21 -10.96 11.59 -9.13
N ARG A 22 -11.93 10.68 -9.32
CA ARG A 22 -12.51 9.90 -8.24
C ARG A 22 -11.49 8.99 -7.56
N ALA A 23 -10.69 8.27 -8.33
CA ALA A 23 -9.65 7.38 -7.80
C ALA A 23 -8.59 8.17 -7.03
N TYR A 24 -8.14 9.30 -7.59
CA TYR A 24 -7.16 10.16 -6.94
C TYR A 24 -7.70 10.76 -5.65
N SER A 25 -8.93 11.27 -5.62
CA SER A 25 -9.55 11.76 -4.38
C SER A 25 -9.53 10.73 -3.26
N ARG A 26 -9.77 9.45 -3.58
CA ARG A 26 -9.68 8.35 -2.59
C ARG A 26 -8.27 8.15 -2.03
N GLU A 27 -7.25 8.28 -2.88
CA GLU A 27 -5.85 8.22 -2.42
C GLU A 27 -5.53 9.39 -1.48
N ILE A 28 -6.03 10.59 -1.80
CA ILE A 28 -5.87 11.77 -0.93
C ILE A 28 -6.57 11.58 0.41
N GLU A 29 -7.82 11.09 0.41
CA GLU A 29 -8.55 10.77 1.64
C GLU A 29 -7.83 9.73 2.50
N ALA A 30 -7.17 8.75 1.89
CA ALA A 30 -6.33 7.79 2.60
C ALA A 30 -5.12 8.47 3.27
N LEU A 31 -4.39 9.34 2.53
CA LEU A 31 -3.27 10.09 3.09
C LEU A 31 -3.69 10.99 4.26
N ILE A 32 -4.84 11.66 4.16
CA ILE A 32 -5.39 12.51 5.23
C ILE A 32 -5.69 11.68 6.49
N ARG A 33 -6.25 10.46 6.35
CA ARG A 33 -6.50 9.55 7.49
C ARG A 33 -5.23 9.15 8.24
N HIS A 34 -4.08 9.17 7.55
CA HIS A 34 -2.74 8.97 8.12
C HIS A 34 -2.06 10.28 8.57
N HIS A 35 -2.81 11.37 8.74
CA HIS A 35 -2.30 12.70 9.13
C HIS A 35 -1.30 13.32 8.16
N ILE A 36 -1.28 12.88 6.89
CA ILE A 36 -0.47 13.48 5.84
C ILE A 36 -1.29 14.57 5.16
N ASN A 37 -1.28 15.76 5.76
CA ASN A 37 -2.07 16.91 5.26
C ASN A 37 -1.34 17.74 4.21
N HIS A 38 -0.02 17.55 4.05
CA HIS A 38 0.77 18.23 3.03
C HIS A 38 1.37 17.23 2.04
N ILE A 39 0.87 17.27 0.81
CA ILE A 39 1.30 16.41 -0.28
C ILE A 39 2.53 17.00 -0.94
N THR A 40 3.61 16.24 -0.96
CA THR A 40 4.80 16.54 -1.76
C THR A 40 4.95 15.53 -2.89
N LYS A 41 5.98 15.64 -3.73
CA LYS A 41 6.23 14.68 -4.82
C LYS A 41 6.32 13.22 -4.34
N LEU A 42 6.72 13.01 -3.08
CA LEU A 42 6.84 11.69 -2.47
C LEU A 42 5.49 11.00 -2.29
N GLU A 43 4.44 11.78 -2.01
CA GLU A 43 3.08 11.27 -1.82
C GLU A 43 2.26 11.38 -3.11
N PHE A 44 2.47 12.46 -3.89
CA PHE A 44 1.77 12.69 -5.15
C PHE A 44 2.02 11.60 -6.19
N LEU A 45 3.29 11.25 -6.47
CA LEU A 45 3.60 10.33 -7.57
C LEU A 45 3.04 8.91 -7.33
N PRO A 46 3.19 8.31 -6.13
CA PRO A 46 2.57 7.01 -5.84
C PRO A 46 1.03 7.08 -5.88
N ALA A 47 0.41 8.09 -5.27
CA ALA A 47 -1.03 8.25 -5.27
C ALA A 47 -1.59 8.43 -6.70
N PHE A 48 -0.95 9.29 -7.50
CA PHE A 48 -1.34 9.51 -8.88
C PHE A 48 -1.16 8.24 -9.72
N LYS A 49 -0.06 7.50 -9.56
CA LYS A 49 0.15 6.24 -10.28
C LYS A 49 -0.93 5.21 -9.93
N ALA A 50 -1.24 5.05 -8.64
CA ALA A 50 -2.29 4.16 -8.19
C ALA A 50 -3.69 4.56 -8.71
N ALA A 51 -3.97 5.86 -8.79
CA ALA A 51 -5.21 6.37 -9.38
C ALA A 51 -5.24 6.17 -10.90
N PHE A 52 -4.11 6.39 -11.58
CA PHE A 52 -3.95 6.22 -13.02
C PHE A 52 -4.22 4.76 -13.41
N ASP A 53 -3.63 3.78 -12.72
CA ASP A 53 -3.83 2.36 -13.01
C ASP A 53 -5.28 1.91 -12.83
N ARG A 54 -6.01 2.53 -11.88
CA ARG A 54 -7.44 2.26 -11.67
C ARG A 54 -8.33 2.92 -12.72
N ALA A 55 -7.92 4.07 -13.26
CA ALA A 55 -8.73 4.87 -14.17
C ALA A 55 -8.51 4.50 -15.63
N PHE A 56 -7.26 4.21 -16.04
CA PHE A 56 -6.88 3.92 -17.41
C PHE A 56 -6.89 2.41 -17.68
N THR A 57 -8.03 1.78 -17.43
CA THR A 57 -8.27 0.37 -17.80
C THR A 57 -8.68 0.28 -19.26
N THR A 58 -8.45 -0.87 -19.89
CA THR A 58 -8.90 -1.13 -21.27
C THR A 58 -10.40 -0.87 -21.43
N ALA A 59 -11.21 -1.29 -20.45
CA ALA A 59 -12.66 -1.06 -20.46
C ALA A 59 -13.02 0.43 -20.48
N ASN A 60 -12.36 1.25 -19.64
CA ASN A 60 -12.63 2.69 -19.58
C ASN A 60 -12.16 3.39 -20.87
N ILE A 61 -11.01 2.98 -21.42
CA ILE A 61 -10.50 3.51 -22.68
C ILE A 61 -11.46 3.17 -23.82
N CYS A 62 -11.86 1.91 -23.99
CA CYS A 62 -12.81 1.52 -25.04
C CYS A 62 -14.15 2.27 -24.90
N SER A 63 -14.69 2.34 -23.67
CA SER A 63 -15.93 3.08 -23.40
C SER A 63 -15.81 4.57 -23.68
N ALA A 64 -14.64 5.16 -23.43
CA ALA A 64 -14.35 6.55 -23.71
C ALA A 64 -14.37 6.86 -25.21
N PHE A 65 -13.74 6.01 -26.02
CA PHE A 65 -13.76 6.14 -27.49
C PHE A 65 -15.16 5.91 -28.06
N GLN A 66 -15.90 4.96 -27.51
CA GLN A 66 -17.29 4.71 -27.89
C GLN A 66 -18.19 5.89 -27.52
N GLY A 67 -18.03 6.46 -26.32
CA GLY A 67 -18.80 7.60 -25.83
C GLY A 67 -18.51 8.91 -26.58
N ALA A 68 -17.32 9.02 -27.18
CA ALA A 68 -16.94 10.08 -28.12
C ALA A 68 -17.38 9.79 -29.57
N GLY A 69 -18.03 8.65 -29.82
CA GLY A 69 -18.51 8.24 -31.14
C GLY A 69 -17.41 7.90 -32.14
N LEU A 70 -16.18 7.61 -31.69
CA LEU A 70 -15.01 7.40 -32.54
C LEU A 70 -14.77 5.93 -32.88
N VAL A 71 -14.95 5.02 -31.91
CA VAL A 71 -14.69 3.58 -32.08
C VAL A 71 -15.78 2.73 -31.42
N PRO A 72 -16.59 2.00 -32.20
CA PRO A 72 -16.81 2.20 -33.64
C PRO A 72 -17.28 3.62 -33.96
N LEU A 73 -17.09 4.08 -35.20
CA LEU A 73 -17.56 5.41 -35.62
C LEU A 73 -19.09 5.47 -35.52
N HIS A 74 -19.61 6.26 -34.58
CA HIS A 74 -21.04 6.39 -34.30
C HIS A 74 -21.40 7.85 -33.98
N PRO A 75 -21.56 8.71 -35.00
CA PRO A 75 -21.75 10.16 -34.82
C PRO A 75 -22.96 10.53 -33.97
N ASP A 76 -24.04 9.74 -34.03
CA ASP A 76 -25.29 10.02 -33.33
C ASP A 76 -25.13 10.11 -31.79
N VAL A 77 -24.17 9.38 -31.22
CA VAL A 77 -23.88 9.42 -29.77
C VAL A 77 -23.45 10.82 -29.33
N VAL A 78 -22.85 11.59 -30.24
CA VAL A 78 -22.44 12.97 -30.00
C VAL A 78 -23.54 13.94 -30.44
N LEU A 79 -24.17 13.72 -31.60
CA LEU A 79 -25.21 14.60 -32.13
C LEU A 79 -26.44 14.68 -31.22
N LEU A 80 -26.88 13.57 -30.64
CA LEU A 80 -28.00 13.54 -29.68
C LEU A 80 -27.72 14.36 -28.40
N LYS A 81 -26.45 14.58 -28.03
CA LYS A 81 -26.07 15.41 -26.88
C LYS A 81 -26.08 16.90 -27.19
N LEU A 82 -26.03 17.27 -28.48
CA LEU A 82 -26.09 18.66 -28.93
C LEU A 82 -27.52 19.20 -29.00
N ASP A 83 -28.53 18.32 -28.99
CA ASP A 83 -29.94 18.71 -28.99
C ASP A 83 -30.36 19.18 -27.58
N VAL A 84 -29.95 20.41 -27.24
CA VAL A 84 -30.21 21.03 -25.95
C VAL A 84 -31.69 21.44 -25.88
N LYS A 85 -32.51 20.61 -25.24
CA LYS A 85 -33.82 21.06 -24.75
C LYS A 85 -33.60 21.98 -23.55
N LEU A 86 -33.92 23.26 -23.70
CA LEU A 86 -33.98 24.22 -22.59
C LEU A 86 -34.99 23.71 -21.56
N ARG A 87 -34.53 23.15 -20.44
CA ARG A 87 -35.39 22.90 -19.28
C ARG A 87 -35.57 24.21 -18.52
N THR A 88 -36.75 24.80 -18.64
CA THR A 88 -37.25 25.75 -17.65
C THR A 88 -37.42 24.99 -16.33
N PRO A 89 -36.81 25.43 -15.21
CA PRO A 89 -37.03 24.79 -13.92
C PRO A 89 -38.52 24.93 -13.53
N PRO A 90 -39.20 23.86 -13.09
CA PRO A 90 -40.47 24.00 -12.38
C PRO A 90 -40.24 24.78 -11.09
N LEU A 91 -41.11 25.76 -10.79
CA LEU A 91 -41.11 26.43 -9.48
C LEU A 91 -41.25 25.38 -8.37
N ALA A 92 -40.34 25.43 -7.41
CA ALA A 92 -40.33 24.54 -6.25
C ALA A 92 -41.57 24.79 -5.38
N ALA A 93 -42.39 23.75 -5.19
CA ALA A 93 -43.36 23.70 -4.09
C ALA A 93 -42.62 23.27 -2.82
N LEU A 94 -42.66 24.10 -1.78
CA LEU A 94 -42.17 23.78 -0.44
C LEU A 94 -43.04 22.67 0.20
N PRO A 95 -42.46 21.62 0.81
CA PRO A 95 -43.18 20.77 1.75
C PRO A 95 -43.08 21.36 3.16
N GLU A 96 -44.22 21.81 3.68
CA GLU A 96 -44.39 22.23 5.06
C GLU A 96 -44.62 20.97 5.93
N ALA A 97 -43.57 20.49 6.58
CA ALA A 97 -43.66 19.42 7.58
C ALA A 97 -43.54 20.01 8.98
N LEU A 98 -44.69 20.18 9.63
CA LEU A 98 -44.85 20.48 11.05
C LEU A 98 -44.27 19.32 11.87
N TRP A 99 -43.13 19.54 12.50
CA TRP A 99 -42.52 18.59 13.43
C TRP A 99 -43.05 18.87 14.84
N GLU A 100 -43.76 17.91 15.44
CA GLU A 100 -44.07 17.92 16.88
C GLU A 100 -42.99 17.11 17.62
N ALA A 101 -42.32 17.74 18.58
CA ALA A 101 -41.46 17.05 19.53
C ALA A 101 -42.30 16.53 20.71
N ARG A 102 -42.30 15.21 20.93
CA ARG A 102 -42.73 14.61 22.21
C ARG A 102 -41.56 13.91 22.88
N THR A 103 -41.25 14.37 24.08
CA THR A 103 -40.28 13.75 24.99
C THR A 103 -40.98 12.64 25.80
N PRO A 104 -40.48 11.40 25.85
CA PRO A 104 -41.02 10.39 26.75
C PRO A 104 -40.43 10.57 28.15
N SER A 105 -41.31 10.77 29.13
CA SER A 105 -40.96 10.74 30.55
C SER A 105 -40.98 9.29 31.05
N ASN A 106 -39.85 8.80 31.57
CA ASN A 106 -39.75 7.49 32.20
C ASN A 106 -39.36 7.66 33.67
N HIS A 107 -40.31 7.45 34.58
CA HIS A 107 -40.04 7.27 36.01
C HIS A 107 -39.99 5.76 36.31
N ARG A 108 -38.86 5.27 36.82
CA ARG A 108 -38.67 3.85 37.17
C ARG A 108 -38.64 3.67 38.68
N SER A 109 -39.61 2.92 39.20
CA SER A 109 -39.58 2.33 40.54
C SER A 109 -38.93 0.94 40.50
N SER A 110 -38.10 0.65 41.49
CA SER A 110 -37.21 -0.52 41.55
C SER A 110 -37.94 -1.83 41.82
N SER A 111 -37.73 -2.81 40.94
CA SER A 111 -38.15 -4.23 41.02
C SER A 111 -36.92 -5.11 40.67
N PRO A 112 -36.85 -6.41 41.04
CA PRO A 112 -35.77 -7.34 40.68
C PRO A 112 -35.38 -7.40 39.19
N ALA A 113 -36.20 -6.85 38.30
CA ALA A 113 -35.82 -6.50 36.92
C ALA A 113 -34.53 -5.64 36.83
N SER A 114 -34.20 -4.88 37.88
CA SER A 114 -33.01 -4.04 38.01
C SER A 114 -31.69 -4.82 37.88
N ILE A 115 -31.61 -6.05 38.43
CA ILE A 115 -30.37 -6.84 38.37
C ILE A 115 -30.18 -7.47 36.99
N ILE A 116 -31.25 -8.00 36.38
CA ILE A 116 -31.20 -8.58 35.03
C ILE A 116 -30.84 -7.50 34.02
N GLU A 117 -31.38 -6.29 34.19
CA GLU A 117 -31.05 -5.15 33.35
C GLU A 117 -29.61 -4.66 33.57
N ALA A 118 -29.09 -4.69 34.79
CA ALA A 118 -27.69 -4.40 35.05
C ALA A 118 -26.75 -5.42 34.35
N ILE A 119 -27.11 -6.71 34.33
CA ILE A 119 -26.35 -7.74 33.61
C ILE A 119 -26.41 -7.51 32.09
N ASP A 120 -27.59 -7.17 31.55
CA ASP A 120 -27.75 -6.86 30.12
C ASP A 120 -26.96 -5.61 29.71
N GLN A 121 -26.95 -4.58 30.57
CA GLN A 121 -26.10 -3.40 30.38
C GLN A 121 -24.61 -3.74 30.41
N LEU A 122 -24.18 -4.66 31.28
CA LEU A 122 -22.79 -5.11 31.35
C LEU A 122 -22.39 -5.91 30.11
N LYS A 123 -23.28 -6.77 29.59
CA LYS A 123 -23.09 -7.48 28.32
C LYS A 123 -22.94 -6.50 27.15
N LYS A 124 -23.84 -5.52 27.05
CA LYS A 124 -23.75 -4.45 26.03
C LYS A 124 -22.47 -3.64 26.17
N GLY A 125 -22.06 -3.33 27.41
CA GLY A 125 -20.79 -2.67 27.70
C GLY A 125 -19.60 -3.47 27.20
N ALA A 126 -19.59 -4.79 27.43
CA ALA A 126 -18.53 -5.68 26.93
C ALA A 126 -18.49 -5.73 25.40
N GLU A 127 -19.64 -5.80 24.72
CA GLU A 127 -19.72 -5.75 23.25
C GLU A 127 -19.16 -4.43 22.69
N VAL A 128 -19.53 -3.29 23.29
CA VAL A 128 -19.00 -1.97 22.91
C VAL A 128 -17.49 -1.87 23.18
N MET A 129 -17.01 -2.42 24.29
CA MET A 129 -15.58 -2.47 24.61
C MET A 129 -14.80 -3.33 23.61
N MET A 130 -15.35 -4.46 23.17
CA MET A 130 -14.73 -5.30 22.16
C MET A 130 -14.63 -4.58 20.80
N LEU A 131 -15.72 -3.96 20.35
CA LEU A 131 -15.71 -3.18 19.11
C LEU A 131 -14.73 -2.00 19.19
N SER A 132 -14.72 -1.28 20.31
CA SER A 132 -13.78 -0.17 20.50
C SER A 132 -12.33 -0.66 20.57
N ALA A 133 -12.05 -1.82 21.17
CA ALA A 133 -10.72 -2.43 21.16
C ALA A 133 -10.25 -2.79 19.75
N GLU A 134 -11.16 -3.26 18.89
CA GLU A 134 -10.85 -3.50 17.47
C GLU A 134 -10.51 -2.22 16.71
N LEU A 135 -11.34 -1.19 16.84
CA LEU A 135 -11.09 0.12 16.24
C LEU A 135 -9.78 0.73 16.75
N MET A 136 -9.47 0.55 18.04
CA MET A 136 -8.20 0.99 18.63
C MET A 136 -7.01 0.22 18.04
N ARG A 137 -7.11 -1.10 17.86
CA ARG A 137 -6.06 -1.91 17.21
C ARG A 137 -5.77 -1.41 15.80
N ASP A 138 -6.80 -1.20 14.99
CA ASP A 138 -6.66 -0.66 13.62
C ASP A 138 -6.02 0.73 13.63
N ARG A 139 -6.41 1.57 14.59
CA ARG A 139 -5.85 2.91 14.73
C ARG A 139 -4.38 2.89 15.13
N ILE A 140 -3.98 2.01 16.05
CA ILE A 140 -2.59 1.82 16.45
C ILE A 140 -1.77 1.37 15.25
N ALA A 141 -2.19 0.32 14.53
CA ALA A 141 -1.48 -0.18 13.34
C ALA A 141 -1.32 0.90 12.26
N SER A 142 -2.38 1.70 12.04
CA SER A 142 -2.34 2.85 11.13
C SER A 142 -1.36 3.92 11.59
N LEU A 143 -1.30 4.23 12.89
CA LEU A 143 -0.40 5.24 13.46
C LEU A 143 1.05 4.78 13.40
N GLU A 144 1.33 3.52 13.69
CA GLU A 144 2.66 2.91 13.57
C GLU A 144 3.16 2.99 12.13
N SER A 145 2.32 2.61 11.16
CA SER A 145 2.64 2.71 9.73
C SER A 145 2.94 4.16 9.30
N ALA A 146 2.13 5.11 9.77
CA ALA A 146 2.35 6.54 9.49
C ALA A 146 3.63 7.07 10.12
N ASN A 147 3.96 6.64 11.35
CA ASN A 147 5.20 7.01 12.04
C ASN A 147 6.44 6.45 11.32
N GLU A 148 6.39 5.22 10.84
CA GLU A 148 7.49 4.63 10.06
C GLU A 148 7.72 5.41 8.76
N ALA A 149 6.64 5.72 8.02
CA ALA A 149 6.72 6.55 6.82
C ALA A 149 7.29 7.96 7.12
N ALA A 150 6.90 8.57 8.25
CA ALA A 150 7.42 9.86 8.69
C ALA A 150 8.91 9.79 9.09
N SER A 151 9.33 8.70 9.75
CA SER A 151 10.72 8.42 10.10
C SER A 151 11.59 8.30 8.84
N GLU A 152 11.16 7.50 7.87
CA GLU A 152 11.83 7.36 6.57
C GLU A 152 11.93 8.70 5.83
N ARG A 153 10.87 9.51 5.87
CA ARG A 153 10.89 10.87 5.30
C ARG A 153 11.95 11.76 5.97
N LYS A 154 12.08 11.70 7.30
CA LYS A 154 13.11 12.45 8.04
C LYS A 154 14.51 11.97 7.66
N LYS A 155 14.75 10.65 7.58
CA LYS A 155 16.04 10.08 7.16
C LYS A 155 16.43 10.55 5.76
N ARG A 156 15.51 10.49 4.79
CA ARG A 156 15.74 10.97 3.40
C ARG A 156 16.07 12.46 3.34
N LYS A 157 15.37 13.31 4.10
CA LYS A 157 15.66 14.76 4.17
C LYS A 157 17.05 15.04 4.74
N LYS A 158 17.46 14.35 5.82
CA LYS A 158 18.81 14.48 6.41
C LYS A 158 19.90 14.11 5.39
N LYS A 159 19.73 13.01 4.65
CA LYS A 159 20.68 12.57 3.60
C LYS A 159 20.82 13.59 2.47
N ARG A 160 19.76 14.33 2.12
CA ARG A 160 19.83 15.45 1.15
C ARG A 160 20.55 16.68 1.71
N LEU A 161 20.36 17.00 2.99
CA LEU A 161 21.03 18.14 3.64
C LEU A 161 22.53 17.91 3.83
N GLN A 162 22.96 16.70 4.21
CA GLN A 162 24.39 16.34 4.29
C GLN A 162 25.12 16.55 2.96
N LYS A 163 24.44 16.40 1.83
CA LYS A 163 25.01 16.62 0.48
C LYS A 163 25.00 18.07 0.02
N ARG A 164 24.59 19.03 0.87
CA ARG A 164 24.44 20.44 0.51
C ARG A 164 25.62 21.29 1.00
N GLY A 165 26.83 20.84 0.70
CA GLY A 165 28.07 21.63 0.76
C GLY A 165 28.65 21.80 -0.65
N VAL A 166 29.58 22.74 -0.83
CA VAL A 166 30.41 22.80 -2.06
C VAL A 166 31.28 21.54 -2.03
N LEU A 167 30.92 20.55 -2.86
CA LEU A 167 31.70 19.33 -2.99
C LEU A 167 32.93 19.67 -3.83
N THR A 168 34.11 19.69 -3.21
CA THR A 168 35.36 19.78 -3.96
C THR A 168 35.55 18.48 -4.75
N LYS A 169 36.24 18.56 -5.90
CA LYS A 169 36.46 17.40 -6.77
C LYS A 169 37.06 16.20 -6.00
N GLY A 170 38.05 16.46 -5.14
CA GLY A 170 38.67 15.44 -4.28
C GLY A 170 37.68 14.80 -3.30
N ALA A 171 36.85 15.58 -2.61
CA ALA A 171 35.81 15.01 -1.75
C ALA A 171 34.79 14.17 -2.53
N GLY A 172 34.57 14.46 -3.81
CA GLY A 172 33.76 13.64 -4.71
C GLY A 172 34.42 12.31 -5.07
N GLU A 173 35.72 12.33 -5.35
CA GLU A 173 36.54 11.14 -5.63
C GLU A 173 36.63 10.23 -4.39
N ASP A 174 36.83 10.79 -3.20
CA ASP A 174 36.87 10.05 -1.94
C ASP A 174 35.53 9.34 -1.64
N ILE A 175 34.39 10.01 -1.91
CA ILE A 175 33.07 9.41 -1.74
C ILE A 175 32.84 8.25 -2.72
N LEU A 176 33.35 8.36 -3.94
CA LEU A 176 33.27 7.29 -4.94
C LEU A 176 34.15 6.10 -4.53
N ALA A 177 35.40 6.36 -4.13
CA ALA A 177 36.33 5.34 -3.64
C ALA A 177 35.77 4.61 -2.40
N GLN A 178 35.23 5.36 -1.43
CA GLN A 178 34.60 4.78 -0.25
C GLN A 178 33.41 3.89 -0.62
N ARG A 179 32.57 4.34 -1.57
CA ARG A 179 31.40 3.58 -2.00
C ARG A 179 31.77 2.32 -2.79
N GLU A 180 32.87 2.35 -3.55
CA GLU A 180 33.42 1.19 -4.24
C GLU A 180 33.99 0.18 -3.24
N ALA A 181 34.75 0.67 -2.23
CA ALA A 181 35.26 -0.16 -1.14
C ALA A 181 34.12 -0.81 -0.35
N ASP A 182 33.08 -0.05 0.05
CA ASP A 182 31.92 -0.59 0.77
C ASP A 182 31.16 -1.64 -0.07
N GLN A 183 31.04 -1.43 -1.39
CA GLN A 183 30.44 -2.41 -2.29
C GLN A 183 31.29 -3.67 -2.42
N GLN A 184 32.60 -3.52 -2.42
CA GLN A 184 33.52 -4.65 -2.46
C GLN A 184 33.45 -5.46 -1.16
N ILE A 185 33.49 -4.80 0.00
CA ILE A 185 33.30 -5.44 1.30
C ILE A 185 31.96 -6.17 1.36
N ALA A 186 30.86 -5.53 0.93
CA ALA A 186 29.55 -6.18 0.91
C ALA A 186 29.43 -7.33 -0.11
N ARG A 187 30.28 -7.39 -1.14
CA ARG A 187 30.39 -8.54 -2.04
C ARG A 187 31.21 -9.65 -1.39
N GLU A 188 32.33 -9.30 -0.75
CA GLU A 188 33.21 -10.22 -0.04
C GLU A 188 32.53 -10.86 1.17
N GLU A 189 31.73 -10.12 1.95
CA GLU A 189 30.92 -10.67 3.06
C GLU A 189 29.89 -11.68 2.56
N ARG A 190 29.27 -11.43 1.40
CA ARG A 190 28.33 -12.35 0.76
C ARG A 190 29.00 -13.64 0.27
N HIS A 191 30.21 -13.54 -0.29
CA HIS A 191 30.98 -14.71 -0.73
C HIS A 191 31.71 -15.42 0.42
N GLY A 192 32.09 -14.69 1.48
CA GLY A 192 32.71 -15.24 2.70
C GLY A 192 31.71 -15.99 3.59
N GLY A 193 30.43 -15.62 3.54
CA GLY A 193 29.33 -16.43 4.10
C GLY A 193 29.19 -17.78 3.41
N GLU A 194 29.47 -17.87 2.11
CA GLU A 194 29.47 -19.13 1.35
C GLU A 194 30.78 -19.92 1.49
N GLN A 195 31.92 -19.25 1.68
CA GLN A 195 33.23 -19.92 1.89
C GLN A 195 33.52 -20.36 3.33
N SER A 196 32.80 -19.84 4.33
CA SER A 196 32.88 -20.33 5.71
C SER A 196 32.11 -21.64 5.94
N GLY A 197 31.30 -22.06 4.96
CA GLY A 197 30.78 -23.43 4.86
C GLY A 197 31.64 -24.25 3.91
N LEU A 198 32.36 -25.25 4.45
CA LEU A 198 33.24 -26.27 3.81
C LEU A 198 34.74 -25.94 3.98
N SER A 199 35.45 -26.51 4.94
CA SER A 199 35.70 -27.95 4.97
C SER A 199 36.09 -28.42 6.37
N ARG A 200 35.12 -28.91 7.16
CA ARG A 200 35.43 -30.07 7.99
C ARG A 200 35.53 -31.22 7.01
N GLN A 201 36.74 -31.51 6.54
CA GLN A 201 37.05 -32.74 5.81
C GLN A 201 36.39 -33.89 6.58
N ALA A 202 35.30 -34.43 6.03
CA ALA A 202 34.79 -35.71 6.47
C ALA A 202 35.87 -36.72 6.09
N LEU A 203 36.80 -36.98 7.02
CA LEU A 203 37.86 -37.95 6.86
C LEU A 203 37.20 -39.27 6.42
N THR A 204 37.43 -39.65 5.18
CA THR A 204 36.91 -40.89 4.63
C THR A 204 37.46 -42.05 5.48
N ARG A 205 36.54 -42.77 6.13
CA ARG A 205 36.86 -43.92 6.96
C ARG A 205 36.98 -45.16 6.08
N CYS A 206 37.98 -45.99 6.35
CA CYS A 206 38.14 -47.28 5.73
C CYS A 206 36.86 -48.09 5.91
N THR A 207 36.24 -48.57 4.83
CA THR A 207 34.99 -49.34 4.92
C THR A 207 35.16 -50.69 5.64
N ARG A 208 36.41 -51.15 5.82
CA ARG A 208 36.77 -52.43 6.43
C ARG A 208 36.98 -52.32 7.96
N CYS A 209 37.74 -51.33 8.44
CA CYS A 209 38.03 -51.15 9.87
C CYS A 209 37.48 -49.85 10.49
N ARG A 210 36.82 -49.00 9.69
CA ARG A 210 36.24 -47.69 10.08
C ARG A 210 37.23 -46.64 10.61
N GLU A 211 38.53 -46.87 10.49
CA GLU A 211 39.57 -45.89 10.82
C GLU A 211 39.86 -44.95 9.65
N THR A 212 40.32 -43.74 9.96
CA THR A 212 40.68 -42.70 8.97
C THR A 212 42.16 -42.80 8.60
N GLY A 213 42.53 -42.39 7.38
CA GLY A 213 43.94 -42.32 6.95
C GLY A 213 44.41 -43.44 6.01
N HIS A 214 43.54 -44.38 5.67
CA HIS A 214 43.78 -45.39 4.65
C HIS A 214 42.45 -45.87 4.03
N ASN A 215 42.50 -46.52 2.86
CA ASN A 215 41.31 -47.08 2.21
C ASN A 215 41.25 -48.62 2.38
N SER A 216 40.14 -49.24 2.00
CA SER A 216 39.90 -50.67 2.18
C SER A 216 40.90 -51.58 1.45
N ARG A 217 41.54 -51.09 0.37
CA ARG A 217 42.53 -51.84 -0.42
C ARG A 217 43.91 -51.87 0.26
N THR A 218 44.19 -50.91 1.14
CA THR A 218 45.47 -50.78 1.86
C THR A 218 45.34 -51.09 3.35
N CYS A 219 44.20 -51.67 3.76
CA CYS A 219 43.92 -52.01 5.15
C CYS A 219 44.68 -53.28 5.57
N LYS A 220 45.53 -53.18 6.59
CA LYS A 220 46.40 -54.27 7.07
C LYS A 220 45.80 -55.10 8.22
N LYS A 221 44.53 -54.88 8.57
CA LYS A 221 43.93 -55.40 9.81
C LYS A 221 43.52 -56.88 9.77
N ASP A 222 43.67 -57.57 8.64
CA ASP A 222 43.37 -59.00 8.49
C ASP A 222 44.60 -59.76 7.97
N SER A 223 45.65 -59.88 8.78
CA SER A 223 46.76 -60.80 8.49
C SER A 223 47.21 -61.56 9.73
N ILE A 224 46.26 -62.23 10.41
CA ILE A 224 46.57 -63.28 11.39
C ILE A 224 45.52 -64.41 11.28
N ASP A 225 46.01 -65.53 10.75
CA ASP A 225 45.70 -66.94 11.00
C ASP A 225 44.27 -67.46 11.17
N THR A 226 43.89 -68.38 10.26
CA THR A 226 43.31 -69.66 10.67
C THR A 226 44.09 -70.78 9.99
N SER A 227 44.66 -71.66 10.81
CA SER A 227 45.15 -72.99 10.42
C SER A 227 44.02 -73.87 9.89
#